data_AF-A0A8B8NTW4-F1
#
_entry.id   AF-A0A8B8NTW4-F1
#
_cell.length_a   1.000
_cell.length_b   1.000
_cell.length_c   1.000
_cell.angle_alpha   90.00
_cell.angle_beta   90.00
_cell.angle_gamma   90.00
#
_symmetry.space_group_name_H-M   'P 1'
#
loop_
_entity.id
_entity.type
_entity.pdbx_description
1 polymer ?
#
loop_
_entity_poly.entity_id
_entity_poly.type
_entity_poly.pdbx_seq_one_letter_code
_entity_poly.pdbx_strand_id
1 'polypeptide(L)'
;MGESLDEWRQFFRTTDTDVFEFIEKAITIAALDCPKDFLSRRGRIAERLFSCETIGPGGDYALASKESKAKGDRGNAVHDVVSMNNSHGEAEALSDDMEETAPIVGTVLKIKRVLDNSQHEPDSALHESLRRLQSMNITVDVLEKTKIGVSVNSVGRNCRSKQIAQLARNITMGWKALVEDICLRTNDVAGMNLLHEHSSSLSGVPTC
;
A
#
# COMPACT_ATOMS: atom_id res chain seq x y z
N MET A 1 -0.95 20.31 -29.98
CA MET A 1 0.42 19.90 -30.29
C MET A 1 0.64 18.62 -29.52
N GLY A 2 0.56 17.47 -30.19
CA GLY A 2 0.80 16.18 -29.55
C GLY A 2 2.29 15.95 -29.53
N GLU A 3 2.89 15.92 -28.35
CA GLU A 3 4.30 15.54 -28.18
C GLU A 3 4.49 14.18 -28.84
N SER A 4 5.39 14.12 -29.82
CA SER A 4 5.68 12.87 -30.49
C SER A 4 6.47 11.98 -29.52
N LEU A 5 6.26 10.66 -29.59
CA LEU A 5 7.04 9.72 -28.76
C LEU A 5 8.55 9.88 -28.97
N ASP A 6 8.98 10.47 -30.09
CA ASP A 6 10.37 10.75 -30.41
C ASP A 6 10.98 11.87 -29.55
N GLU A 7 10.20 12.87 -29.14
CA GLU A 7 10.64 13.92 -28.22
C GLU A 7 10.94 13.34 -26.83
N TRP A 8 10.07 12.48 -26.33
CA TRP A 8 10.27 11.75 -25.08
C TRP A 8 11.46 10.78 -25.17
N ARG A 9 11.61 10.05 -26.28
CA ARG A 9 12.80 9.21 -26.52
C ARG A 9 14.08 10.04 -26.52
N GLN A 10 14.07 11.24 -27.10
CA GLN A 10 15.23 12.12 -27.10
C GLN A 10 15.54 12.70 -25.72
N PHE A 11 14.51 13.06 -24.94
CA PHE A 11 14.64 13.47 -23.55
C PHE A 11 15.35 12.38 -22.73
N PHE A 12 14.87 11.14 -22.78
CA PHE A 12 15.49 10.02 -22.06
C PHE A 12 16.89 9.66 -22.54
N ARG A 13 17.23 9.92 -23.80
CA ARG A 13 18.62 9.80 -24.30
C ARG A 13 19.56 10.89 -23.78
N THR A 14 19.00 12.04 -23.40
CA THR A 14 19.78 13.19 -22.93
C THR A 14 19.94 13.19 -21.42
N THR A 15 18.98 12.61 -20.70
CA THR A 15 19.05 12.39 -19.25
C THR A 15 19.78 11.10 -18.93
N ASP A 16 20.62 11.11 -17.89
CA ASP A 16 21.31 9.92 -17.38
C ASP A 16 20.40 8.97 -16.56
N THR A 17 19.10 9.28 -16.47
CA THR A 17 18.13 8.49 -15.70
C THR A 17 17.43 7.48 -16.60
N ASP A 18 17.47 6.22 -16.19
CA ASP A 18 16.77 5.15 -16.89
C ASP A 18 15.25 5.37 -16.89
N VAL A 19 14.56 4.93 -17.93
CA VAL A 19 13.11 5.14 -18.10
C VAL A 19 12.32 4.46 -16.98
N PHE A 20 12.74 3.27 -16.53
CA PHE A 20 12.10 2.57 -15.42
C PHE A 20 12.34 3.29 -14.10
N GLU A 21 13.58 3.74 -13.85
CA GLU A 21 13.91 4.55 -12.66
C GLU A 21 13.10 5.86 -12.63
N PHE A 22 12.91 6.50 -13.79
CA PHE A 22 12.07 7.68 -13.92
C PHE A 22 10.60 7.38 -13.59
N ILE A 23 10.06 6.25 -14.06
CA ILE A 23 8.69 5.82 -13.74
C ILE A 23 8.53 5.62 -12.23
N GLU A 24 9.47 4.93 -11.58
CA GLU A 24 9.44 4.70 -10.13
C GLU A 24 9.52 6.01 -9.33
N LYS A 25 10.42 6.92 -9.72
CA LYS A 25 10.53 8.25 -9.10
C LYS A 25 9.27 9.08 -9.33
N ALA A 26 8.69 9.05 -10.53
CA ALA A 26 7.46 9.78 -10.84
C ALA A 26 6.27 9.25 -10.05
N ILE A 27 6.14 7.93 -9.90
CA ILE A 27 5.14 7.29 -9.04
C ILE A 27 5.31 7.74 -7.59
N THR A 28 6.54 7.71 -7.09
CA THR A 28 6.87 8.11 -5.71
C THR A 28 6.51 9.58 -5.45
N ILE A 29 6.92 10.48 -6.35
CA ILE A 29 6.61 11.92 -6.25
C ILE A 29 5.09 12.14 -6.30
N ALA A 30 4.39 11.50 -7.24
CA ALA A 30 2.94 11.63 -7.36
C ALA A 30 2.20 11.14 -6.10
N ALA A 31 2.68 10.07 -5.47
CA ALA A 31 2.11 9.54 -4.23
C ALA A 31 2.35 10.47 -3.03
N LEU A 32 3.48 11.19 -2.97
CA LEU A 32 3.81 12.12 -1.89
C LEU A 32 3.09 13.46 -2.03
N ASP A 33 3.09 14.03 -3.23
CA ASP A 33 2.64 15.40 -3.46
C ASP A 33 1.12 15.47 -3.70
N CYS A 34 0.55 14.45 -4.36
CA CYS A 34 -0.87 14.41 -4.74
C CYS A 34 -1.52 13.04 -4.46
N PRO A 35 -1.57 12.57 -3.20
CA PRO A 35 -1.96 11.19 -2.87
C PRO A 35 -3.37 10.81 -3.34
N LYS A 36 -4.36 11.73 -3.22
CA LYS A 36 -5.74 11.46 -3.66
C LYS A 36 -5.85 11.31 -5.17
N ASP A 37 -5.19 12.20 -5.92
CA ASP A 37 -5.20 12.17 -7.39
C ASP A 37 -4.43 10.97 -7.93
N PHE A 38 -3.31 10.63 -7.28
CA PHE A 38 -2.57 9.41 -7.61
C PHE A 38 -3.43 8.17 -7.40
N LEU A 39 -4.13 8.06 -6.26
CA LEU A 39 -5.06 6.94 -6.00
C LEU A 39 -6.19 6.85 -7.03
N SER A 40 -6.79 7.97 -7.42
CA SER A 40 -7.82 8.00 -8.47
C SER A 40 -7.30 7.65 -9.88
N ARG A 41 -5.99 7.77 -10.11
CA ARG A 41 -5.36 7.49 -11.41
C ARG A 41 -4.62 6.15 -11.44
N ARG A 42 -4.34 5.53 -10.29
CA ARG A 42 -3.54 4.30 -10.15
C ARG A 42 -4.07 3.16 -11.01
N GLY A 43 -5.39 2.97 -11.04
CA GLY A 43 -6.02 1.88 -11.80
C GLY A 43 -5.72 1.99 -13.30
N ARG A 44 -5.85 3.21 -13.86
CA ARG A 44 -5.53 3.49 -15.27
C ARG A 44 -4.04 3.38 -15.58
N ILE A 45 -3.17 3.70 -14.62
CA ILE A 45 -1.72 3.55 -14.79
C ILE A 45 -1.36 2.06 -14.80
N ALA A 46 -1.86 1.28 -13.84
CA ALA A 46 -1.64 -0.16 -13.76
C ALA A 46 -2.18 -0.87 -15.00
N GLU A 47 -3.41 -0.57 -15.42
CA GLU A 47 -4.00 -1.09 -16.66
C GLU A 47 -3.09 -0.85 -17.85
N ARG A 48 -2.54 0.36 -18.03
CA ARG A 48 -1.59 0.64 -19.12
C ARG A 48 -0.29 -0.14 -19.01
N LEU A 49 0.23 -0.37 -17.81
CA LEU A 49 1.44 -1.18 -17.61
C LEU A 49 1.19 -2.65 -17.98
N PHE A 50 0.02 -3.20 -17.64
CA PHE A 50 -0.33 -4.60 -17.92
C PHE A 50 -0.86 -4.84 -19.33
N SER A 51 -1.50 -3.84 -19.94
CA SER A 51 -1.94 -3.87 -21.34
C SER A 51 -0.83 -3.53 -22.33
N CYS A 52 0.36 -3.16 -21.86
CA CYS A 52 1.55 -3.07 -22.69
C CYS A 52 2.02 -4.50 -23.01
N GLU A 53 1.30 -5.16 -23.91
CA GLU A 53 1.72 -6.42 -24.50
C GLU A 53 3.02 -6.14 -25.25
N THR A 54 4.07 -6.91 -24.93
CA THR A 54 5.35 -6.81 -25.59
C THR A 54 5.09 -6.95 -27.08
N ILE A 55 5.39 -5.91 -27.86
CA ILE A 55 5.52 -6.04 -29.31
C ILE A 55 6.74 -6.95 -29.49
N GLY A 56 6.50 -8.26 -29.43
CA GLY A 56 7.42 -9.26 -29.93
C GLY A 56 7.67 -8.93 -31.40
N PRO A 57 8.90 -9.12 -31.90
CA PRO A 57 9.19 -8.93 -33.31
C PRO A 57 8.51 -10.06 -34.10
N GLY A 58 7.24 -9.86 -34.46
CA GLY A 58 6.44 -10.78 -35.28
C GLY A 58 5.04 -10.99 -34.70
N GLY A 59 4.08 -10.20 -35.18
CA GLY A 59 2.69 -10.32 -34.73
C GLY A 59 1.81 -9.21 -35.29
N ASP A 60 1.52 -9.34 -36.57
CA ASP A 60 0.43 -8.79 -37.35
C ASP A 60 -0.79 -8.24 -36.55
N TYR A 61 -1.09 -6.99 -36.87
CA TYR A 61 -2.25 -6.18 -36.50
C TYR A 61 -3.59 -6.92 -36.65
N ALA A 62 -4.40 -6.95 -35.59
CA ALA A 62 -5.85 -7.14 -35.72
C ALA A 62 -6.61 -6.50 -34.55
N LEU A 63 -6.73 -5.18 -34.61
CA LEU A 63 -7.81 -4.43 -33.96
C LEU A 63 -9.16 -4.95 -34.49
N ALA A 64 -9.92 -5.64 -33.64
CA ALA A 64 -11.32 -5.95 -33.92
C ALA A 64 -12.17 -5.52 -32.73
N SER A 65 -12.48 -4.22 -32.67
CA SER A 65 -13.67 -3.74 -31.97
C SER A 65 -14.90 -4.36 -32.64
N LYS A 66 -15.71 -5.10 -31.87
CA LYS A 66 -17.08 -5.41 -32.24
C LYS A 66 -18.04 -4.90 -31.18
N GLU A 67 -18.57 -3.73 -31.50
CA GLU A 67 -19.85 -3.19 -31.07
C GLU A 67 -20.98 -4.21 -31.28
N SER A 68 -21.97 -4.25 -30.38
CA SER A 68 -23.25 -4.91 -30.63
C SER A 68 -24.41 -4.17 -29.95
N LYS A 69 -25.11 -3.40 -30.78
CA LYS A 69 -26.51 -2.99 -30.74
C LYS A 69 -27.47 -3.96 -30.01
N ALA A 70 -28.37 -3.42 -29.20
CA ALA A 70 -29.76 -3.86 -29.15
C ALA A 70 -30.74 -2.75 -28.71
N LYS A 71 -31.55 -2.32 -29.68
CA LYS A 71 -32.94 -1.80 -29.69
C LYS A 71 -33.55 -1.11 -28.46
N GLY A 72 -34.05 0.10 -28.71
CA GLY A 72 -35.09 0.73 -27.91
C GLY A 72 -36.51 0.25 -28.26
N ASP A 73 -37.43 0.49 -27.33
CA ASP A 73 -38.87 0.57 -27.58
C ASP A 73 -39.50 1.59 -26.61
N ARG A 74 -40.41 2.42 -27.14
CA ARG A 74 -41.11 3.50 -26.43
C ARG A 74 -42.55 3.05 -26.18
N GLY A 75 -43.02 3.17 -24.95
CA GLY A 75 -44.44 3.09 -24.61
C GLY A 75 -44.76 3.93 -23.38
N ASN A 76 -45.63 4.91 -23.55
CA ASN A 76 -46.05 5.92 -22.57
C ASN A 76 -47.46 5.59 -22.06
N ALA A 77 -47.71 5.63 -20.74
CA ALA A 77 -49.04 5.95 -20.19
C ALA A 77 -48.97 6.27 -18.68
N VAL A 78 -49.77 7.27 -18.33
CA VAL A 78 -49.91 8.00 -17.07
C VAL A 78 -50.89 7.31 -16.11
N HIS A 79 -50.61 7.33 -14.80
CA HIS A 79 -51.62 7.26 -13.70
C HIS A 79 -50.91 7.69 -12.39
N ASP A 80 -51.08 8.93 -11.93
CA ASP A 80 -52.10 9.41 -10.98
C ASP A 80 -52.01 8.79 -9.56
N VAL A 81 -51.50 9.65 -8.65
CA VAL A 81 -51.94 9.94 -7.27
C VAL A 81 -51.62 8.95 -6.11
N VAL A 82 -51.20 9.61 -5.01
CA VAL A 82 -51.16 9.26 -3.57
C VAL A 82 -49.84 8.80 -2.94
N SER A 83 -49.47 9.59 -1.93
CA SER A 83 -49.02 9.21 -0.59
C SER A 83 -47.54 9.05 -0.28
N MET A 84 -47.16 9.79 0.78
CA MET A 84 -46.12 9.51 1.77
C MET A 84 -45.71 8.02 1.81
N ASN A 85 -44.43 7.68 1.99
CA ASN A 85 -43.81 7.61 3.31
C ASN A 85 -42.27 7.57 3.21
N ASN A 86 -41.64 8.37 4.06
CA ASN A 86 -40.45 8.06 4.88
C ASN A 86 -39.70 6.74 4.58
N SER A 87 -38.49 6.85 4.01
CA SER A 87 -37.34 6.11 4.54
C SER A 87 -36.05 6.72 3.97
N HIS A 88 -35.14 7.05 4.88
CA HIS A 88 -33.78 7.48 4.62
C HIS A 88 -33.07 6.38 3.82
N GLY A 89 -32.97 6.57 2.51
CA GLY A 89 -32.18 5.71 1.64
C GLY A 89 -30.70 5.96 1.89
N GLU A 90 -30.15 5.20 2.84
CA GLU A 90 -28.72 4.98 2.98
C GLU A 90 -28.20 4.53 1.62
N ALA A 91 -27.45 5.40 0.95
CA ALA A 91 -26.55 4.98 -0.09
C ALA A 91 -25.48 4.15 0.62
N GLU A 92 -25.67 2.83 0.62
CA GLU A 92 -24.63 1.84 0.87
C GLU A 92 -23.50 2.15 -0.10
N ALA A 93 -22.55 2.99 0.37
CA ALA A 93 -21.27 3.17 -0.24
C ALA A 93 -20.56 1.81 -0.09
N LEU A 94 -20.74 0.96 -1.11
CA LEU A 94 -19.89 -0.17 -1.39
C LEU A 94 -18.45 0.36 -1.42
N SER A 95 -17.79 0.29 -0.26
CA SER A 95 -16.37 0.55 -0.15
C SER A 95 -15.70 -0.68 -0.74
N ASP A 96 -15.53 -0.63 -2.05
CA ASP A 96 -14.87 -1.63 -2.87
C ASP A 96 -13.47 -1.91 -2.29
N ASP A 97 -13.31 -3.17 -1.90
CA ASP A 97 -12.18 -3.75 -1.23
C ASP A 97 -10.93 -3.76 -2.14
N MET A 98 -9.90 -2.97 -1.79
CA MET A 98 -8.48 -3.33 -2.04
C MET A 98 -7.47 -2.45 -1.30
N GLU A 99 -7.78 -1.99 -0.09
CA GLU A 99 -6.75 -1.35 0.76
C GLU A 99 -6.66 -2.06 2.10
N GLU A 100 -6.19 -3.31 2.09
CA GLU A 100 -6.10 -4.16 3.30
C GLU A 100 -5.22 -3.56 4.42
N THR A 101 -4.31 -2.63 4.10
CA THR A 101 -3.40 -2.00 5.07
C THR A 101 -3.90 -0.67 5.65
N ALA A 102 -4.73 0.11 4.93
CA ALA A 102 -5.30 1.37 5.43
C ALA A 102 -6.27 1.24 6.62
N PRO A 103 -7.20 0.25 6.70
CA PRO A 103 -8.10 0.09 7.84
C PRO A 103 -7.33 -0.34 9.09
N ILE A 104 -6.25 -1.13 8.92
CA ILE A 104 -5.35 -1.52 9.99
C ILE A 104 -4.62 -0.27 10.52
N VAL A 105 -3.98 0.53 9.64
CA VAL A 105 -3.31 1.78 10.03
C VAL A 105 -4.29 2.73 10.73
N GLY A 106 -5.49 2.93 10.19
CA GLY A 106 -6.53 3.78 10.80
C GLY A 106 -6.95 3.30 12.19
N THR A 107 -7.08 1.99 12.38
CA THR A 107 -7.43 1.41 13.69
C THR A 107 -6.27 1.53 14.68
N VAL A 108 -5.04 1.31 14.24
CA VAL A 108 -3.84 1.47 15.06
C VAL A 108 -3.66 2.93 15.50
N LEU A 109 -3.97 3.90 14.65
CA LEU A 109 -3.95 5.33 15.02
C LEU A 109 -5.02 5.69 16.06
N LYS A 110 -6.21 5.07 16.00
CA LYS A 110 -7.23 5.24 17.05
C LYS A 110 -6.72 4.70 18.38
N ILE A 111 -6.16 3.49 18.39
CA ILE A 111 -5.52 2.89 19.57
C ILE A 111 -4.39 3.80 20.09
N LYS A 112 -3.54 4.28 19.18
CA LYS A 112 -2.43 5.19 19.50
C LYS A 112 -2.88 6.39 20.31
N ARG A 113 -3.98 7.03 19.90
CA ARG A 113 -4.53 8.21 20.59
C ARG A 113 -4.93 7.90 22.03
N VAL A 114 -5.49 6.73 22.30
CA VAL A 114 -5.82 6.29 23.66
C VAL A 114 -4.53 6.09 24.47
N LEU A 115 -3.53 5.42 23.89
CA LEU A 115 -2.26 5.16 24.56
C LEU A 115 -1.43 6.44 24.81
N ASP A 116 -1.48 7.42 23.91
CA ASP A 116 -0.81 8.71 24.10
C ASP A 116 -1.41 9.51 25.27
N ASN A 117 -2.72 9.32 25.53
CA ASN A 117 -3.44 9.96 26.65
C ASN A 117 -3.52 9.06 27.89
N SER A 118 -2.56 8.15 28.10
CA SER A 118 -2.64 7.11 29.13
C SER A 118 -2.75 7.57 30.58
N GLN A 119 -2.53 8.86 30.87
CA GLN A 119 -2.71 9.43 32.21
C GLN A 119 -4.18 9.81 32.48
N HIS A 120 -4.97 10.03 31.44
CA HIS A 120 -6.36 10.48 31.51
C HIS A 120 -7.35 9.39 31.13
N GLU A 121 -6.91 8.40 30.35
CA GLU A 121 -7.72 7.25 29.97
C GLU A 121 -7.85 6.26 31.13
N PRO A 122 -9.03 5.63 31.31
CA PRO A 122 -9.22 4.61 32.33
C PRO A 122 -8.43 3.34 32.00
N ASP A 123 -8.02 2.62 33.05
CA ASP A 123 -7.27 1.36 32.94
C ASP A 123 -7.96 0.33 32.01
N SER A 124 -9.30 0.30 31.99
CA SER A 124 -10.07 -0.57 31.09
C SER A 124 -9.86 -0.23 29.61
N ALA A 125 -9.92 1.05 29.24
CA ALA A 125 -9.71 1.51 27.86
C ALA A 125 -8.29 1.23 27.39
N LEU A 126 -7.29 1.43 28.26
CA LEU A 126 -5.89 1.11 27.97
C LEU A 126 -5.67 -0.39 27.79
N HIS A 127 -6.22 -1.21 28.68
CA HIS A 127 -6.10 -2.66 28.60
C HIS A 127 -6.79 -3.22 27.35
N GLU A 128 -7.99 -2.76 27.02
CA GLU A 128 -8.71 -3.16 25.81
C GLU A 128 -7.96 -2.74 24.54
N SER A 129 -7.43 -1.52 24.52
CA SER A 129 -6.62 -0.99 23.43
C SER A 129 -5.36 -1.84 23.18
N LEU A 130 -4.63 -2.20 24.24
CA LEU A 130 -3.45 -3.07 24.12
C LEU A 130 -3.83 -4.49 23.71
N ARG A 131 -4.93 -5.04 24.21
CA ARG A 131 -5.41 -6.37 23.83
C ARG A 131 -5.79 -6.41 22.35
N ARG A 132 -6.51 -5.39 21.87
CA ARG A 132 -6.87 -5.25 20.47
C ARG A 132 -5.61 -5.13 19.59
N LEU A 133 -4.61 -4.39 20.05
CA LEU A 133 -3.33 -4.24 19.37
C LEU A 133 -2.54 -5.55 19.29
N GLN A 134 -2.60 -6.38 20.34
CA GLN A 134 -1.97 -7.70 20.37
C GLN A 134 -2.66 -8.70 19.43
N SER A 135 -3.98 -8.63 19.32
CA SER A 135 -4.76 -9.49 18.42
C SER A 135 -4.65 -9.10 16.94
N MET A 136 -4.10 -7.91 16.65
CA MET A 136 -3.86 -7.46 15.28
C MET A 136 -2.50 -7.95 14.78
N ASN A 137 -2.44 -8.37 13.52
CA ASN A 137 -1.19 -8.71 12.86
C ASN A 137 -0.47 -7.44 12.41
N ILE A 138 0.33 -6.85 13.30
CA ILE A 138 1.06 -5.61 13.04
C ILE A 138 2.35 -5.91 12.28
N THR A 139 2.49 -5.33 11.08
CA THR A 139 3.72 -5.41 10.26
C THR A 139 4.72 -4.30 10.61
N VAL A 140 5.98 -4.44 10.18
CA VAL A 140 7.01 -3.41 10.34
C VAL A 140 6.57 -2.08 9.73
N ASP A 141 5.95 -2.11 8.55
CA ASP A 141 5.46 -0.91 7.87
C ASP A 141 4.42 -0.16 8.71
N VAL A 142 3.53 -0.88 9.40
CA VAL A 142 2.52 -0.27 10.27
C VAL A 142 3.18 0.33 11.52
N LEU A 143 4.18 -0.35 12.11
CA LEU A 143 4.97 0.20 13.22
C LEU A 143 5.69 1.49 12.81
N GLU A 144 6.26 1.50 11.61
CA GLU A 144 6.99 2.64 11.09
C GLU A 144 6.07 3.82 10.78
N LYS A 145 4.96 3.57 10.06
CA LYS A 145 3.99 4.60 9.65
C LYS A 145 3.27 5.23 10.83
N THR A 146 2.90 4.43 11.83
CA THR A 146 2.09 4.91 12.97
C THR A 146 2.93 5.37 14.15
N LYS A 147 4.20 4.94 14.23
CA LYS A 147 5.08 5.14 15.40
C LYS A 147 4.44 4.69 16.72
N ILE A 148 3.50 3.74 16.67
CA ILE A 148 2.76 3.19 17.83
C ILE A 148 3.70 2.58 18.89
N GLY A 149 4.87 2.08 18.47
CA GLY A 149 5.89 1.52 19.36
C GLY A 149 6.33 2.48 20.46
N VAL A 150 6.39 3.79 20.18
CA VAL A 150 6.75 4.80 21.18
C VAL A 150 5.66 4.93 22.24
N SER A 151 4.40 5.00 21.82
CA SER A 151 3.23 5.11 22.71
C SER A 151 3.11 3.87 23.62
N VAL A 152 3.23 2.66 23.06
CA VAL A 152 3.17 1.42 23.83
C VAL A 152 4.34 1.32 24.81
N ASN A 153 5.55 1.69 24.40
CA ASN A 153 6.71 1.69 25.28
C ASN A 153 6.58 2.72 26.42
N SER A 154 5.94 3.88 26.16
CA SER A 154 5.60 4.86 27.20
C SER A 154 4.64 4.28 28.24
N VAL A 155 3.55 3.66 27.79
CA VAL A 155 2.57 2.95 28.64
C VAL A 155 3.25 1.88 29.50
N GLY A 156 4.17 1.10 28.92
CA GLY A 156 4.94 0.07 29.64
C GLY A 156 5.86 0.60 30.76
N ARG A 157 6.22 1.89 30.73
CA ARG A 157 7.06 2.56 31.75
C ARG A 157 6.25 3.37 32.76
N ASN A 158 5.18 4.02 32.30
CA ASN A 158 4.49 5.07 33.04
C ASN A 158 3.13 4.67 33.61
N CYS A 159 2.56 3.52 33.22
CA CYS A 159 1.28 3.07 33.75
C CYS A 159 1.39 2.56 35.19
N ARG A 160 0.39 2.92 36.01
CA ARG A 160 0.29 2.51 37.42
C ARG A 160 -0.10 1.03 37.56
N SER A 161 -0.93 0.52 36.64
CA SER A 161 -1.36 -0.88 36.63
C SER A 161 -0.25 -1.79 36.12
N LYS A 162 0.20 -2.71 36.98
CA LYS A 162 1.24 -3.70 36.65
C LYS A 162 0.83 -4.62 35.50
N GLN A 163 -0.45 -4.98 35.42
CA GLN A 163 -0.97 -5.87 34.37
C GLN A 163 -0.90 -5.19 32.99
N ILE A 164 -1.33 -3.93 32.92
CA ILE A 164 -1.28 -3.11 31.68
C ILE A 164 0.16 -2.87 31.27
N ALA A 165 1.02 -2.50 32.22
CA ALA A 165 2.44 -2.28 31.95
C ALA A 165 3.13 -3.56 31.43
N GLN A 166 2.80 -4.72 32.01
CA GLN A 166 3.34 -6.00 31.55
C GLN A 166 2.87 -6.36 30.14
N LEU A 167 1.58 -6.16 29.84
CA LEU A 167 1.03 -6.38 28.51
C LEU A 167 1.72 -5.51 27.46
N ALA A 168 1.92 -4.23 27.74
CA ALA A 168 2.62 -3.30 26.86
C ALA A 168 4.09 -3.71 26.61
N ARG A 169 4.79 -4.17 27.67
CA ARG A 169 6.16 -4.68 27.54
C ARG A 169 6.23 -5.94 26.66
N ASN A 170 5.30 -6.88 26.84
CA ASN A 170 5.24 -8.10 26.03
C ASN A 170 5.02 -7.77 24.55
N ILE A 171 4.10 -6.85 24.23
CA ILE A 171 3.88 -6.37 22.86
C ILE A 171 5.17 -5.74 22.29
N THR A 172 5.82 -4.87 23.08
CA THR A 172 7.06 -4.20 22.66
C THR A 172 8.18 -5.21 22.37
N MET A 173 8.32 -6.26 23.20
CA MET A 173 9.33 -7.30 22.98
C MET A 173 9.02 -8.12 21.72
N GLY A 174 7.76 -8.47 21.48
CA GLY A 174 7.35 -9.19 20.27
C GLY A 174 7.68 -8.41 19.00
N TRP A 175 7.42 -7.09 18.99
CA TRP A 175 7.75 -6.23 17.85
C TRP A 175 9.25 -6.06 17.64
N LYS A 176 10.04 -5.96 18.72
CA LYS A 176 11.51 -5.93 18.61
C LYS A 176 12.05 -7.20 17.96
N ALA A 177 11.61 -8.37 18.42
CA ALA A 177 12.02 -9.64 17.84
C ALA A 177 11.63 -9.76 16.36
N LEU A 178 10.45 -9.29 15.98
CA LEU A 178 10.00 -9.25 14.59
C LEU A 178 10.90 -8.37 13.72
N VAL A 179 11.28 -7.18 14.22
CA VAL A 179 12.19 -6.27 13.49
C VAL A 179 13.60 -6.85 13.42
N GLU A 180 14.11 -7.44 14.51
CA GLU A 180 15.43 -8.08 14.55
C GLU A 180 15.53 -9.26 13.57
N ASP A 181 14.52 -10.14 13.48
CA ASP A 181 14.47 -11.24 12.51
C ASP A 181 14.53 -10.74 11.07
N ILE A 182 13.75 -9.69 10.76
CA ILE A 182 13.74 -9.11 9.42
C ILE A 182 15.10 -8.47 9.09
N CYS A 183 15.71 -7.73 10.03
CA CYS A 183 17.04 -7.16 9.84
C CYS A 183 18.11 -8.22 9.61
N LEU A 184 18.06 -9.35 10.31
CA LEU A 184 18.98 -10.47 10.13
C LEU A 184 18.80 -11.11 8.75
N ARG A 185 17.56 -11.35 8.31
CA ARG A 185 17.26 -11.88 6.97
C ARG A 185 17.72 -10.95 5.84
N THR A 186 17.59 -9.64 6.00
CA THR A 186 18.06 -8.68 4.97
C THR A 186 19.59 -8.63 4.88
N ASN A 187 20.30 -8.83 5.98
CA ASN A 187 21.76 -8.84 6.00
C ASN A 187 22.35 -10.08 5.29
N ASP A 188 21.67 -11.23 5.37
CA ASP A 188 22.08 -12.46 4.69
C ASP A 188 21.93 -12.36 3.16
N VAL A 189 20.87 -11.70 2.66
CA VAL A 189 20.68 -11.45 1.23
C VAL A 189 21.77 -10.52 0.66
N ALA A 190 22.19 -9.50 1.42
CA ALA A 190 23.31 -8.64 1.03
C ALA A 190 24.66 -9.38 1.05
N GLY A 191 24.84 -10.35 1.96
CA GLY A 191 26.04 -11.20 2.03
C GLY A 191 26.15 -12.21 0.88
N MET A 192 25.02 -12.74 0.39
CA MET A 192 24.99 -13.70 -0.72
C MET A 192 25.25 -13.06 -2.09
N ASN A 193 24.96 -11.76 -2.27
CA ASN A 193 25.25 -11.04 -3.52
C ASN A 193 26.75 -10.75 -3.73
N LEU A 194 27.57 -10.75 -2.67
CA LEU A 194 29.02 -10.54 -2.78
C LEU A 194 29.83 -11.82 -3.12
N LEU A 195 29.22 -13.00 -3.02
CA LEU A 195 29.87 -14.27 -3.37
C LEU A 195 29.67 -14.69 -4.84
N HIS A 196 28.79 -14.01 -5.59
CA HIS A 196 28.58 -14.31 -7.02
C HIS A 196 29.58 -13.61 -7.96
N GLU A 197 30.23 -12.51 -7.53
CA GLU A 197 31.22 -11.82 -8.38
C GLU A 197 32.63 -12.45 -8.34
N HIS A 198 32.99 -13.18 -7.28
CA HIS A 198 34.33 -13.75 -7.14
C HIS A 198 34.54 -15.11 -7.81
N SER A 199 33.49 -15.79 -8.26
CA SER A 199 33.59 -17.10 -8.93
C SER A 199 33.72 -17.02 -10.46
N SER A 200 33.46 -15.86 -11.07
CA SER A 200 33.52 -15.69 -12.53
C SER A 200 34.91 -15.32 -13.09
N SER A 201 35.93 -15.17 -12.24
CA SER A 201 37.27 -14.70 -12.68
C SER A 201 38.36 -15.79 -12.71
N LEU A 202 38.03 -17.07 -12.55
CA LEU A 202 39.00 -18.19 -12.62
C LEU A 202 38.63 -19.20 -13.71
N SER A 203 38.53 -18.76 -14.96
CA SER A 203 38.65 -19.63 -16.14
C SER A 203 39.59 -19.02 -17.18
N GLY A 204 40.78 -18.61 -16.74
CA GLY A 204 41.90 -18.32 -17.63
C GLY A 204 42.84 -19.52 -17.68
N VAL A 205 42.61 -20.45 -18.61
CA VAL A 205 43.55 -21.54 -18.91
C VAL A 205 44.76 -20.93 -19.63
N PRO A 206 46.00 -21.06 -19.10
CA PRO A 206 47.17 -20.67 -19.88
C PRO A 206 47.50 -21.81 -20.84
N THR A 207 47.39 -21.53 -22.14
CA THR A 207 47.92 -22.41 -23.18
C THR A 207 49.39 -22.06 -23.39
N CYS A 208 50.29 -22.99 -23.08
CA CYS A 208 51.66 -23.06 -23.57
C CYS A 208 51.94 -24.49 -24.01
#